data_AF-A0A2V6Z910-F1
#
_entry.id   AF-A0A2V6Z910-F1
#
_cell.length_a   1.000
_cell.length_b   1.000
_cell.length_c   1.000
_cell.angle_alpha   90.00
_cell.angle_beta   90.00
_cell.angle_gamma   90.00
#
_symmetry.space_group_name_H-M   'P 1'
#
loop_
_entity.id
_entity.type
_entity.pdbx_description
1 polymer ?
#
loop_
_entity_poly.entity_id
_entity_poly.type
_entity_poly.pdbx_seq_one_letter_code
_entity_poly.pdbx_strand_id
1 'polypeptide(L)'
;GVKDVVFLGYQDGIVEPTIGLRRDLTRVIRRVRPHVVLCGDPTVRWYGNEYLNHPDHRAVASAALDAVFPSSETRVIFPELLAEGLEPHKVKEVFISGAIPPDTYVDIGDTLALKCAALKAHVSQVGKGEWVEELLRTWALRDGKEVGVKHAEAFKRMALWRGDS
;
A
#
# COMPACT_ATOMS: atom_id res chain seq x y z
N GLY A 1 3.17 13.02 -10.73
CA GLY A 1 3.77 11.69 -10.92
C GLY A 1 4.79 11.41 -9.83
N VAL A 2 5.14 10.14 -9.63
CA VAL A 2 6.15 9.68 -8.65
C VAL A 2 7.51 10.32 -8.95
N LYS A 3 8.24 10.74 -7.91
CA LYS A 3 9.54 11.41 -8.02
C LYS A 3 10.72 10.52 -7.62
N ASP A 4 10.49 9.62 -6.67
CA ASP A 4 11.52 8.76 -6.09
C ASP A 4 11.01 7.33 -5.98
N VAL A 5 11.91 6.36 -6.19
CA VAL A 5 11.63 4.93 -6.02
C VAL A 5 12.79 4.31 -5.24
N VAL A 6 12.45 3.55 -4.20
CA VAL A 6 13.43 2.81 -3.38
C VAL A 6 13.20 1.31 -3.59
N PHE A 7 14.20 0.63 -4.14
CA PHE A 7 14.18 -0.83 -4.28
C PHE A 7 14.83 -1.48 -3.07
N LEU A 8 14.10 -2.33 -2.35
CA LEU A 8 14.61 -3.04 -1.17
C LEU A 8 15.38 -4.33 -1.50
N GLY A 9 15.32 -4.80 -2.75
CA GLY A 9 16.13 -5.92 -3.24
C GLY A 9 15.68 -7.32 -2.78
N TYR A 10 14.46 -7.46 -2.24
CA TYR A 10 13.89 -8.76 -1.90
C TYR A 10 13.48 -9.52 -3.16
N GLN A 11 13.72 -10.84 -3.19
CA GLN A 11 13.39 -11.69 -4.33
C GLN A 11 11.89 -11.93 -4.42
N ASP A 12 11.34 -11.78 -5.62
CA ASP A 12 9.93 -12.03 -5.92
C ASP A 12 9.56 -13.52 -5.79
N GLY A 13 8.33 -13.77 -5.36
CA GLY A 13 7.74 -15.10 -5.19
C GLY A 13 8.04 -15.80 -3.85
N ILE A 14 8.95 -15.24 -3.05
CA ILE A 14 9.44 -15.86 -1.80
C ILE A 14 9.57 -14.87 -0.63
N VAL A 15 8.88 -13.72 -0.68
CA VAL A 15 8.99 -12.71 0.37
C VAL A 15 8.30 -13.18 1.66
N GLU A 16 9.04 -13.12 2.77
CA GLU A 16 8.53 -13.38 4.13
C GLU A 16 8.49 -12.10 4.97
N PRO A 17 7.56 -11.98 5.95
CA PRO A 17 7.43 -10.83 6.85
C PRO A 17 8.51 -10.88 7.95
N THR A 18 9.78 -10.84 7.56
CA THR A 18 10.91 -10.95 8.48
C THR A 18 11.13 -9.65 9.25
N ILE A 19 11.82 -9.75 10.40
CA ILE A 19 12.30 -8.57 11.14
C ILE A 19 13.23 -7.70 10.27
N GLY A 20 13.99 -8.32 9.35
CA GLY A 20 14.82 -7.59 8.39
C GLY A 20 13.99 -6.70 7.46
N LEU A 21 12.94 -7.25 6.84
CA LEU A 21 12.03 -6.49 5.98
C LEU A 21 11.34 -5.35 6.75
N ARG A 22 10.88 -5.64 7.96
CA ARG A 22 10.28 -4.64 8.86
C ARG A 22 11.27 -3.50 9.17
N ARG A 23 12.53 -3.81 9.48
CA ARG A 23 13.58 -2.81 9.71
C ARG A 23 13.82 -1.96 8.46
N ASP A 24 13.93 -2.59 7.30
CA ASP A 24 14.23 -1.89 6.06
C ASP A 24 13.08 -0.96 5.64
N LEU A 25 11.83 -1.37 5.84
CA LEU A 25 10.66 -0.50 5.70
C LEU A 25 10.66 0.63 6.73
N THR A 26 11.01 0.34 8.00
CA THR A 26 11.13 1.37 9.05
C THR A 26 12.18 2.41 8.69
N ARG A 27 13.32 1.99 8.14
CA ARG A 27 14.38 2.88 7.62
C ARG A 27 13.83 3.83 6.57
N VAL A 28 13.06 3.31 5.61
CA VAL A 28 12.41 4.14 4.57
C VAL A 28 11.43 5.13 5.18
N ILE A 29 10.56 4.69 6.09
CA ILE A 29 9.57 5.57 6.75
C ILE A 29 10.27 6.68 7.52
N ARG A 30 11.31 6.39 8.31
CA ARG A 30 12.04 7.42 9.07
C ARG A 30 12.82 8.39 8.18
N ARG A 31 13.26 7.94 7.00
CA ARG A 31 13.96 8.78 6.00
C ARG A 31 13.00 9.70 5.26
N VAL A 32 11.89 9.16 4.74
CA VAL A 32 10.90 9.91 3.94
C VAL A 32 9.96 10.74 4.81
N ARG A 33 9.78 10.34 6.09
CA ARG A 33 8.88 10.98 7.05
C ARG A 33 7.46 11.19 6.51
N PRO A 34 6.79 10.15 5.97
CA PRO A 34 5.52 10.30 5.28
C PRO A 34 4.37 10.65 6.23
N HIS A 35 3.45 11.50 5.76
CA HIS A 35 2.19 11.74 6.46
C HIS A 35 1.25 10.51 6.38
N VAL A 36 1.22 9.89 5.20
CA VAL A 36 0.33 8.77 4.86
C VAL A 36 1.17 7.62 4.32
N VAL A 37 0.84 6.39 4.72
CA VAL A 37 1.35 5.16 4.11
C VAL A 37 0.21 4.43 3.41
N LEU A 38 0.46 3.91 2.21
CA LEU A 38 -0.48 3.05 1.48
C LEU A 38 0.11 1.64 1.37
N CYS A 39 -0.64 0.62 1.78
CA CYS A 39 -0.23 -0.78 1.70
C CYS A 39 -1.42 -1.70 1.39
N GLY A 40 -1.19 -3.01 1.28
CA GLY A 40 -2.27 -4.01 1.16
C GLY A 40 -2.81 -4.47 2.51
N ASP A 41 -3.89 -5.26 2.48
CA ASP A 41 -4.41 -5.99 3.65
C ASP A 41 -3.71 -7.36 3.80
N PRO A 42 -2.97 -7.62 4.90
CA PRO A 42 -2.28 -8.90 5.09
C PRO A 42 -3.21 -10.07 5.48
N THR A 43 -4.45 -9.77 5.87
CA THR A 43 -5.42 -10.76 6.39
C THR A 43 -6.22 -11.44 5.28
N VAL A 44 -6.39 -10.77 4.13
CA VAL A 44 -7.16 -11.31 3.00
C VAL A 44 -6.37 -12.37 2.27
N ARG A 45 -6.79 -13.63 2.42
CA ARG A 45 -6.17 -14.80 1.77
C ARG A 45 -6.71 -15.06 0.35
N TRP A 46 -7.92 -14.62 0.06
CA TRP A 46 -8.60 -14.78 -1.24
C TRP A 46 -9.60 -13.65 -1.48
N TYR A 47 -9.93 -13.42 -2.74
CA TYR A 47 -10.95 -12.50 -3.18
C TYR A 47 -12.01 -13.27 -3.99
N GLY A 48 -13.24 -13.29 -3.47
CA GLY A 48 -14.31 -14.08 -4.05
C GLY A 48 -13.94 -15.57 -4.16
N ASN A 49 -14.41 -16.21 -5.22
CA ASN A 49 -14.08 -17.60 -5.56
C ASN A 49 -13.01 -17.67 -6.68
N GLU A 50 -12.53 -16.54 -7.16
CA GLU A 50 -11.79 -16.43 -8.42
C GLU A 50 -10.29 -16.17 -8.21
N TYR A 51 -9.87 -15.68 -7.05
CA TYR A 51 -8.50 -15.24 -6.85
C TYR A 51 -7.94 -15.56 -5.46
N LEU A 52 -6.85 -16.33 -5.42
CA LEU A 52 -6.01 -16.49 -4.24
C LEU A 52 -5.02 -15.33 -4.18
N ASN A 53 -4.97 -14.64 -3.03
CA ASN A 53 -4.07 -13.52 -2.86
C ASN A 53 -2.61 -14.02 -2.80
N HIS A 54 -1.69 -13.31 -3.44
CA HIS A 54 -0.28 -13.70 -3.49
C HIS A 54 0.35 -13.68 -2.08
N PRO A 55 1.15 -14.67 -1.67
CA PRO A 55 1.83 -14.67 -0.37
C PRO A 55 2.67 -13.41 -0.15
N ASP A 56 3.45 -12.99 -1.13
CA ASP A 56 4.30 -11.80 -1.04
C ASP A 56 3.50 -10.52 -0.77
N HIS A 57 2.32 -10.35 -1.39
CA HIS A 57 1.46 -9.20 -1.11
C HIS A 57 1.11 -9.11 0.37
N ARG A 58 0.79 -10.26 0.98
CA ARG A 58 0.43 -10.36 2.39
C ARG A 58 1.64 -10.18 3.29
N ALA A 59 2.79 -10.74 2.92
CA ALA A 59 4.04 -10.60 3.67
C ALA A 59 4.51 -9.14 3.71
N VAL A 60 4.54 -8.47 2.56
CA VAL A 60 4.89 -7.05 2.45
C VAL A 60 3.88 -6.17 3.19
N ALA A 61 2.59 -6.43 3.04
CA ALA A 61 1.54 -5.72 3.78
C ALA A 61 1.72 -5.84 5.30
N SER A 62 2.00 -7.05 5.80
CA SER A 62 2.21 -7.30 7.23
C SER A 62 3.42 -6.54 7.75
N ALA A 63 4.56 -6.65 7.07
CA ALA A 63 5.77 -5.96 7.45
C ALA A 63 5.64 -4.43 7.35
N ALA A 64 4.86 -3.92 6.39
CA ALA A 64 4.59 -2.50 6.24
C ALA A 64 3.76 -1.94 7.41
N LEU A 65 2.70 -2.64 7.84
CA LEU A 65 1.92 -2.24 8.99
C LEU A 65 2.74 -2.26 10.28
N ASP A 66 3.57 -3.30 10.50
CA ASP A 66 4.47 -3.37 11.65
C ASP A 66 5.58 -2.31 11.63
N ALA A 67 6.05 -1.94 10.43
CA ALA A 67 7.01 -0.87 10.23
C ALA A 67 6.37 0.49 10.55
N VAL A 68 5.11 0.71 10.17
CA VAL A 68 4.34 1.90 10.54
C VAL A 68 4.17 1.96 12.06
N PHE A 69 3.52 0.96 12.66
CA PHE A 69 3.30 0.89 14.10
C PHE A 69 3.66 -0.52 14.61
N PRO A 70 4.51 -0.63 15.64
CA PRO A 70 5.07 0.46 16.45
C PRO A 70 6.43 1.01 15.95
N SER A 71 7.02 0.45 14.89
CA SER A 71 8.47 0.62 14.64
C SER A 71 8.92 2.02 14.28
N SER A 72 8.18 2.71 13.40
CA SER A 72 8.61 4.00 12.88
C SER A 72 8.65 5.08 13.96
N GLU A 73 7.70 5.06 14.89
CA GLU A 73 7.58 6.06 15.97
C GLU A 73 8.31 5.68 17.27
N THR A 74 8.68 4.42 17.46
CA THR A 74 9.29 3.95 18.71
C THR A 74 10.81 4.00 18.66
N ARG A 75 11.42 4.86 19.49
CA ARG A 75 12.89 5.05 19.55
C ARG A 75 13.69 3.78 19.81
N VAL A 76 13.19 2.91 20.70
CA VAL A 76 13.91 1.69 21.11
C VAL A 76 13.85 0.55 20.09
N ILE A 77 12.97 0.66 19.08
CA ILE A 77 12.87 -0.33 18.00
C ILE A 77 13.86 0.07 16.90
N PHE A 78 14.73 -0.87 16.52
CA PHE A 78 15.83 -0.68 15.59
C PHE A 78 16.74 0.50 15.95
N PRO A 79 17.42 0.47 17.13
CA PRO A 79 18.30 1.56 17.56
C PRO A 79 19.46 1.81 16.59
N GLU A 80 19.85 0.83 15.78
CA GLU A 80 20.84 0.99 14.71
C GLU A 80 20.45 2.06 13.69
N LEU A 81 19.14 2.31 13.48
CA LEU A 81 18.68 3.38 12.60
C LEU A 81 18.99 4.78 13.17
N LEU A 82 19.15 4.91 14.49
CA LEU A 82 19.58 6.17 15.11
C LEU A 82 21.05 6.46 14.77
N ALA A 83 21.89 5.43 14.66
CA ALA A 83 23.27 5.58 14.21
C ALA A 83 23.35 6.01 12.74
N GLU A 84 22.32 5.71 11.93
CA GLU A 84 22.14 6.24 10.58
C GLU A 84 21.59 7.69 10.55
N GLY A 85 21.35 8.31 11.71
CA GLY A 85 20.73 9.64 11.83
C GLY A 85 19.22 9.65 11.58
N LEU A 86 18.57 8.48 11.59
CA LEU A 86 17.14 8.35 11.31
C LEU A 86 16.32 8.35 12.60
N GLU A 87 15.93 9.55 12.99
CA GLU A 87 15.06 9.79 14.14
C GLU A 87 13.64 9.22 13.93
N PRO A 88 12.95 8.80 15.02
CA PRO A 88 11.59 8.29 14.93
C PRO A 88 10.64 9.24 14.21
N HIS A 89 9.65 8.66 13.56
CA HIS A 89 8.64 9.38 12.80
C HIS A 89 7.27 8.75 13.03
N LYS A 90 6.28 9.58 13.38
CA LYS A 90 4.90 9.15 13.52
C LYS A 90 4.15 9.34 12.21
N VAL A 91 3.83 8.22 11.57
CA VAL A 91 2.87 8.19 10.44
C VAL A 91 1.50 8.58 10.98
N LYS A 92 0.79 9.47 10.28
CA LYS A 92 -0.51 9.96 10.74
C LYS A 92 -1.64 9.03 10.31
N GLU A 93 -1.53 8.49 9.10
CA GLU A 93 -2.59 7.69 8.50
C GLU A 93 -2.08 6.53 7.65
N VAL A 94 -2.86 5.46 7.58
CA VAL A 94 -2.60 4.33 6.69
C VAL A 94 -3.84 4.06 5.84
N PHE A 95 -3.64 3.91 4.52
CA PHE A 95 -4.66 3.48 3.57
C PHE A 95 -4.34 2.03 3.17
N ILE A 96 -5.25 1.12 3.49
CA ILE A 96 -5.09 -0.31 3.28
C ILE A 96 -5.95 -0.70 2.09
N SER A 97 -5.30 -1.00 0.97
CA SER A 97 -5.92 -1.45 -0.27
C SER A 97 -6.34 -2.91 -0.17
N GLY A 98 -7.46 -3.26 -0.82
CA GLY A 98 -7.97 -4.63 -0.89
C GLY A 98 -8.53 -5.17 0.43
N ALA A 99 -8.81 -4.30 1.40
CA ALA A 99 -9.49 -4.66 2.64
C ALA A 99 -10.98 -4.99 2.39
N ILE A 100 -11.53 -5.92 3.17
CA ILE A 100 -12.93 -6.35 3.06
C ILE A 100 -13.57 -6.39 4.46
N PRO A 101 -14.57 -5.55 4.77
CA PRO A 101 -15.07 -4.44 3.94
C PRO A 101 -14.09 -3.23 3.94
N PRO A 102 -14.01 -2.46 2.84
CA PRO A 102 -13.40 -1.13 2.85
C PRO A 102 -14.32 -0.11 3.56
N ASP A 103 -13.77 1.03 3.98
CA ASP A 103 -14.51 2.10 4.67
C ASP A 103 -14.23 3.52 4.12
N THR A 104 -13.33 3.64 3.14
CA THR A 104 -12.90 4.91 2.56
C THR A 104 -12.82 4.76 1.05
N TYR A 105 -13.37 5.74 0.32
CA TYR A 105 -13.42 5.72 -1.14
C TYR A 105 -12.89 7.04 -1.70
N VAL A 106 -12.06 6.94 -2.74
CA VAL A 106 -11.46 8.11 -3.41
C VAL A 106 -11.98 8.15 -4.84
N ASP A 107 -12.61 9.25 -5.25
CA ASP A 107 -13.02 9.46 -6.65
C ASP A 107 -11.78 9.57 -7.54
N ILE A 108 -11.72 8.71 -8.57
CA ILE A 108 -10.63 8.66 -9.54
C ILE A 108 -11.12 8.92 -10.97
N GLY A 109 -12.30 9.52 -11.15
CA GLY A 109 -12.88 9.80 -12.47
C GLY A 109 -11.91 10.51 -13.41
N ASP A 110 -11.23 11.55 -12.91
CA ASP A 110 -10.27 12.35 -13.68
C ASP A 110 -8.92 11.66 -13.91
N THR A 111 -8.59 10.65 -13.11
CA THR A 111 -7.26 10.00 -13.11
C THR A 111 -7.28 8.54 -13.58
N LEU A 112 -8.47 7.97 -13.82
CA LEU A 112 -8.61 6.57 -14.24
C LEU A 112 -7.90 6.26 -15.55
N ALA A 113 -7.96 7.18 -16.53
CA ALA A 113 -7.22 7.02 -17.79
C ALA A 113 -5.70 6.97 -17.55
N LEU A 114 -5.19 7.82 -16.66
CA LEU A 114 -3.78 7.83 -16.28
C LEU A 114 -3.38 6.54 -15.54
N LYS A 115 -4.25 6.02 -14.65
CA LYS A 115 -4.05 4.74 -13.98
C LYS A 115 -3.94 3.59 -14.98
N CYS A 116 -4.84 3.52 -15.96
CA CYS A 116 -4.79 2.52 -17.03
C CYS A 116 -3.50 2.61 -17.85
N ALA A 117 -3.08 3.83 -18.22
CA ALA A 117 -1.84 4.05 -18.95
C ALA A 117 -0.61 3.63 -18.12
N ALA A 118 -0.58 3.96 -16.83
CA ALA A 118 0.50 3.58 -15.92
C ALA A 118 0.62 2.05 -15.80
N LEU A 119 -0.49 1.31 -15.63
CA LEU A 119 -0.45 -0.14 -15.54
C LEU A 119 -0.01 -0.78 -16.88
N LYS A 120 -0.48 -0.25 -18.02
CA LYS A 120 -0.05 -0.70 -19.35
C LYS A 120 1.45 -0.49 -19.62
N ALA A 121 2.11 0.44 -18.93
CA ALA A 121 3.55 0.64 -19.05
C ALA A 121 4.38 -0.53 -18.49
N HIS A 122 3.81 -1.39 -17.63
CA HIS A 122 4.47 -2.59 -17.12
C HIS A 122 4.39 -3.76 -18.11
N VAL A 123 4.93 -3.58 -19.32
CA VAL A 123 4.79 -4.49 -20.47
C VAL A 123 5.16 -5.94 -20.13
N SER A 124 6.20 -6.17 -19.33
CA SER A 124 6.59 -7.53 -18.92
C SER A 124 5.55 -8.25 -18.06
N GLN A 125 4.69 -7.49 -17.37
CA GLN A 125 3.67 -8.02 -16.45
C GLN A 125 2.31 -8.18 -17.13
N VAL A 126 1.94 -7.23 -18.01
CA VAL A 126 0.60 -7.19 -18.62
C VAL A 126 0.59 -7.57 -20.10
N GLY A 127 1.75 -7.82 -20.70
CA GLY A 127 1.90 -8.09 -22.13
C GLY A 127 1.35 -6.92 -22.95
N LYS A 128 0.43 -7.20 -23.89
CA LYS A 128 -0.27 -6.18 -24.68
C LYS A 128 -1.27 -5.33 -23.87
N GLY A 129 -1.64 -5.77 -22.66
CA GLY A 129 -2.49 -5.01 -21.74
C GLY A 129 -3.92 -4.75 -22.24
N GLU A 130 -4.43 -5.56 -23.17
CA GLU A 130 -5.75 -5.37 -23.81
C GLU A 130 -6.90 -5.43 -22.77
N TRP A 131 -6.75 -6.27 -21.74
CA TRP A 131 -7.71 -6.46 -20.65
C TRP A 131 -7.62 -5.41 -19.52
N VAL A 132 -6.52 -4.64 -19.45
CA VAL A 132 -6.21 -3.77 -18.30
C VAL A 132 -7.30 -2.72 -18.09
N GLU A 133 -7.75 -2.11 -19.18
CA GLU A 133 -8.68 -0.99 -19.09
C GLU A 133 -10.08 -1.43 -18.66
N GLU A 134 -10.58 -2.54 -19.22
CA GLU A 134 -11.86 -3.11 -18.82
C GLU A 134 -11.84 -3.54 -17.36
N LEU A 135 -10.77 -4.22 -16.91
CA LEU A 135 -10.62 -4.66 -15.54
C LEU A 135 -10.64 -3.49 -14.55
N LEU A 136 -9.80 -2.48 -14.77
CA LEU A 136 -9.69 -1.33 -13.87
C LEU A 136 -10.96 -0.48 -13.84
N ARG A 137 -11.62 -0.30 -15.00
CA ARG A 137 -12.90 0.40 -15.06
C ARG A 137 -13.99 -0.36 -14.33
N THR A 138 -14.04 -1.69 -14.46
CA THR A 138 -15.02 -2.52 -13.77
C THR A 138 -14.86 -2.43 -12.26
N TRP A 139 -13.63 -2.53 -11.74
CA TRP A 139 -13.37 -2.36 -10.31
C TRP A 139 -13.72 -0.96 -9.83
N ALA A 140 -13.35 0.08 -10.60
CA ALA A 140 -13.64 1.45 -10.21
C ALA A 140 -15.14 1.78 -10.22
N LEU A 141 -15.90 1.22 -11.17
CA LEU A 141 -17.36 1.34 -11.23
C LEU A 141 -18.02 0.66 -10.03
N ARG A 142 -17.56 -0.56 -9.68
CA ARG A 142 -18.04 -1.30 -8.51
C ARG A 142 -17.87 -0.47 -7.25
N ASP A 143 -16.67 0.06 -7.02
CA ASP A 143 -16.35 0.81 -5.81
C ASP A 143 -17.04 2.19 -5.81
N GLY A 144 -17.17 2.85 -6.98
CA GLY A 144 -17.85 4.14 -7.11
C GLY A 144 -19.34 4.09 -6.77
N LYS A 145 -20.00 2.98 -7.13
CA LYS A 145 -21.42 2.75 -6.82
C LYS A 145 -21.72 2.83 -5.32
N GLU A 146 -20.80 2.40 -4.47
CA GLU A 146 -20.97 2.41 -3.01
C GLU A 146 -21.08 3.82 -2.43
N VAL A 147 -20.50 4.82 -3.10
CA VAL A 147 -20.45 6.22 -2.62
C VAL A 147 -21.07 7.23 -3.60
N GLY A 148 -21.79 6.74 -4.62
CA GLY A 148 -22.52 7.59 -5.57
C GLY A 148 -21.64 8.36 -6.56
N VAL A 149 -20.40 7.92 -6.82
CA VAL A 149 -19.53 8.47 -7.87
C VAL A 149 -19.32 7.45 -8.99
N LYS A 150 -18.87 7.90 -10.17
CA LYS A 150 -18.74 6.99 -11.32
C LYS A 150 -17.56 6.02 -11.18
N HIS A 151 -16.42 6.49 -10.69
CA HIS A 151 -15.22 5.67 -10.56
C HIS A 151 -14.54 5.97 -9.23
N ALA A 152 -14.37 4.99 -8.35
CA ALA A 152 -13.65 5.16 -7.10
C ALA A 152 -12.59 4.07 -6.89
N GLU A 153 -11.64 4.34 -6.00
CA GLU A 153 -10.79 3.32 -5.38
C GLU A 153 -11.17 3.18 -3.91
N ALA A 154 -11.36 1.94 -3.47
CA ALA A 154 -11.73 1.64 -2.09
C ALA A 154 -10.52 1.23 -1.23
N PHE A 155 -10.52 1.71 0.01
CA PHE A 155 -9.50 1.47 1.03
C PHE A 155 -10.15 1.27 2.40
N LYS A 156 -9.42 0.65 3.32
CA LYS A 156 -9.63 0.84 4.75
C LYS A 156 -8.67 1.92 5.26
N ARG A 157 -9.16 2.93 5.99
CA ARG A 157 -8.33 4.01 6.53
C ARG A 157 -8.12 3.85 8.03
N MET A 158 -6.86 3.87 8.44
CA MET A 158 -6.46 3.90 9.85
C MET A 158 -5.92 5.29 10.20
N ALA A 159 -6.60 6.00 11.11
CA ALA A 159 -6.09 7.25 11.68
C ALA A 159 -5.27 6.95 12.94
N LEU A 160 -3.94 7.05 12.84
CA LEU A 160 -2.98 6.77 13.92
C LEU A 160 -2.67 8.01 14.77
N TRP A 161 -2.92 9.17 14.20
CA TRP A 161 -2.87 10.44 14.90
C TRP A 161 -4.14 11.22 14.59
N ARG A 162 -4.98 11.37 15.61
CA ARG A 162 -6.00 12.41 15.67
C ARG A 162 -5.32 13.51 16.47
N GLY A 163 -5.01 14.65 15.86
CA GLY A 163 -4.51 15.78 16.64
C GLY A 163 -5.45 16.08 17.82
N ASP A 164 -4.91 16.65 18.89
CA ASP A 164 -5.76 17.17 19.96
C ASP A 164 -6.69 18.23 19.36
N SER A 165 -7.97 18.15 19.73
CA SER A 165 -8.89 19.29 19.72
C SER A 165 -8.35 20.43 20.57
#